data_AF-A0A8T5NUH3-F1
#
_entry.id   AF-A0A8T5NUH3-F1
#
_cell.length_a   1.000
_cell.length_b   1.000
_cell.length_c   1.000
_cell.angle_alpha   90.00
_cell.angle_beta   90.00
_cell.angle_gamma   90.00
#
_symmetry.space_group_name_H-M   'P 1'
#
loop_
_entity.id
_entity.type
_entity.pdbx_description
1 polymer ?
#
loop_
_entity_poly.entity_id
_entity_poly.type
_entity_poly.pdbx_seq_one_letter_code
_entity_poly.pdbx_strand_id
1 'polypeptide(L)'
;MSIVGLGFDKLLVDKKRPVQAPLKINSNLVVTSLEKVEGKNPLLKFNYEFKLNYDPKIAEVIVGGHVLYTDKEKILDNILKEWKKNKKVDPDLVKQIINVAIIRSNMKAIMLAEQVSLPPHIRFPVVAGKGKKSDYIS
;
A
#
# COMPACT_ATOMS: atom_id res chain seq x y z
N MET A 1 21.94 3.28 -3.45
CA MET A 1 20.50 2.99 -3.39
C MET A 1 20.04 2.77 -1.97
N SER A 2 19.20 3.66 -1.45
CA SER A 2 18.50 3.43 -0.19
C SER A 2 17.13 4.09 -0.22
N ILE A 3 16.12 3.39 0.32
CA ILE A 3 14.86 4.01 0.71
C ILE A 3 15.11 4.72 2.03
N VAL A 4 14.92 6.05 2.04
CA VAL A 4 15.28 6.93 3.17
C VAL A 4 14.12 7.07 4.14
N GLY A 5 12.90 7.04 3.62
CA GLY A 5 11.71 7.27 4.43
C GLY A 5 10.44 6.99 3.64
N LEU A 6 9.34 6.90 4.38
CA LEU A 6 8.02 6.73 3.82
C LEU A 6 7.01 7.44 4.72
N GLY A 7 5.96 7.99 4.12
CA GLY A 7 4.93 8.74 4.81
C GLY A 7 3.55 8.47 4.24
N PHE A 8 2.53 8.82 5.02
CA PHE A 8 1.14 8.85 4.57
C PHE A 8 0.73 10.30 4.39
N ASP A 9 0.18 10.63 3.24
CA ASP A 9 -0.30 11.99 2.92
C ASP A 9 -1.82 12.08 3.04
N LYS A 10 -2.53 10.97 2.76
CA LYS A 10 -3.99 10.93 2.78
C LYS A 10 -4.49 9.58 3.28
N LEU A 11 -5.45 9.60 4.19
CA LEU A 11 -6.12 8.41 4.70
C LEU A 11 -7.62 8.68 4.64
N LEU A 12 -8.36 7.84 3.92
CA LEU A 12 -9.80 7.96 3.78
C LEU A 12 -10.42 6.57 3.90
N VAL A 13 -11.49 6.50 4.69
CA VAL A 13 -12.36 5.34 4.77
C VAL A 13 -13.79 5.82 4.66
N ASP A 14 -14.53 5.24 3.72
CA ASP A 14 -15.93 5.57 3.48
C ASP A 14 -16.73 4.27 3.51
N LYS A 15 -17.52 4.08 4.58
CA LYS A 15 -18.45 2.95 4.73
C LYS A 15 -19.85 3.40 4.39
N LYS A 16 -20.33 2.96 3.23
CA LYS A 16 -21.62 3.37 2.66
C LYS A 16 -22.77 2.47 3.11
N ARG A 17 -22.47 1.19 3.38
CA ARG A 17 -23.50 0.18 3.71
C ARG A 17 -23.01 -0.79 4.79
N PRO A 18 -23.95 -1.48 5.47
CA PRO A 18 -23.61 -2.63 6.30
C PRO A 18 -22.97 -3.73 5.44
N VAL A 19 -22.05 -4.47 6.05
CA VAL A 19 -21.37 -5.60 5.39
C VAL A 19 -22.38 -6.71 5.15
N GLN A 20 -22.55 -7.11 3.89
CA GLN A 20 -23.47 -8.15 3.45
C GLN A 20 -22.75 -9.12 2.51
N ALA A 21 -23.13 -10.39 2.55
CA ALA A 21 -22.61 -11.40 1.62
C ALA A 21 -23.39 -11.38 0.30
N PRO A 22 -22.77 -11.66 -0.86
CA PRO A 22 -21.34 -11.95 -1.04
C PRO A 22 -20.48 -10.68 -1.02
N LEU A 23 -19.36 -10.72 -0.28
CA LEU A 23 -18.40 -9.63 -0.20
C LEU A 23 -17.20 -9.93 -1.10
N LYS A 24 -16.90 -9.03 -2.03
CA LYS A 24 -15.68 -9.07 -2.84
C LYS A 24 -14.79 -7.88 -2.48
N ILE A 25 -13.52 -8.15 -2.19
CA ILE A 25 -12.55 -7.11 -1.85
C ILE A 25 -11.49 -7.08 -2.93
N ASN A 26 -11.33 -5.92 -3.57
CA ASN A 26 -10.32 -5.70 -4.60
C ASN A 26 -9.30 -4.68 -4.09
N SER A 27 -8.01 -4.96 -4.27
CA SER A 27 -6.92 -4.05 -3.93
C SER A 27 -6.17 -3.60 -5.17
N ASN A 28 -5.80 -2.33 -5.21
CA ASN A 28 -4.99 -1.77 -6.29
C ASN A 28 -4.01 -0.73 -5.73
N LEU A 29 -2.77 -0.73 -6.22
CA LEU A 29 -1.77 0.29 -5.92
C LEU A 29 -1.31 0.94 -7.21
N VAL A 30 -1.34 2.27 -7.25
CA VAL A 30 -0.88 3.04 -8.41
C VAL A 30 0.10 4.11 -7.95
N VAL A 31 1.24 4.21 -8.62
CA VAL A 31 2.17 5.33 -8.45
C VAL A 31 1.60 6.53 -9.21
N THR A 32 1.31 7.62 -8.50
CA THR A 32 0.61 8.80 -9.03
C THR A 32 1.57 9.84 -9.57
N SER A 33 2.67 10.12 -8.87
CA SER A 33 3.68 11.08 -9.33
C SER A 33 5.08 10.75 -8.83
N LEU A 34 6.07 11.36 -9.50
CA LEU A 34 7.48 11.32 -9.15
C LEU A 34 8.00 12.75 -9.12
N GLU A 35 8.55 13.17 -7.99
CA GLU A 35 9.04 14.52 -7.76
C GLU A 35 10.48 14.48 -7.23
N LYS A 36 11.32 15.43 -7.66
CA LYS A 36 12.64 15.64 -7.05
C LYS A 36 12.47 16.59 -5.87
N VAL A 37 12.96 16.19 -4.71
CA VAL A 37 12.97 17.03 -3.51
C VAL A 37 14.39 17.58 -3.38
N GLU A 38 14.51 18.90 -3.52
CA GLU A 38 15.78 19.61 -3.33
C GLU A 38 16.04 19.81 -1.83
N GLY A 39 17.24 19.46 -1.39
CA GLY A 39 17.67 19.52 0.00
C GLY A 39 19.17 19.26 0.11
N LYS A 40 19.70 19.12 1.34
CA LYS A 40 21.13 18.80 1.55
C LYS A 40 21.59 17.54 0.79
N ASN A 41 20.69 16.56 0.64
CA ASN A 41 20.90 15.38 -0.18
C ASN A 41 19.78 15.28 -1.22
N PRO A 42 20.09 14.99 -2.49
CA PRO A 42 19.09 14.87 -3.52
C PRO A 42 18.22 13.62 -3.29
N LEU A 43 16.91 13.80 -3.38
CA LEU A 43 15.91 12.77 -3.13
C LEU A 43 14.85 12.74 -4.23
N LEU A 44 14.33 11.55 -4.50
CA LEU A 44 13.12 11.36 -5.30
C LEU A 44 11.97 10.95 -4.38
N LYS A 45 10.86 11.67 -4.47
CA LYS A 45 9.59 11.38 -3.81
C LYS A 45 8.66 10.68 -4.81
N PHE A 46 8.35 9.43 -4.51
CA PHE A 46 7.40 8.62 -5.25
C PHE A 46 6.06 8.67 -4.53
N ASN A 47 5.11 9.42 -5.08
CA ASN A 47 3.75 9.47 -4.55
C ASN A 47 2.95 8.29 -5.10
N TYR A 48 2.16 7.65 -4.25
CA TYR A 48 1.33 6.52 -4.61
C TYR A 48 -0.04 6.62 -3.94
N GLU A 49 -1.01 5.93 -4.53
CA GLU A 49 -2.35 5.77 -4.01
C GLU A 49 -2.72 4.29 -4.02
N PHE A 50 -3.06 3.78 -2.84
CA PHE A 50 -3.56 2.45 -2.61
C PHE A 50 -5.07 2.50 -2.35
N LYS A 51 -5.84 1.68 -3.08
CA LYS A 51 -7.29 1.61 -2.96
C LYS A 51 -7.75 0.20 -2.60
N LEU A 52 -8.68 0.11 -1.68
CA LEU A 52 -9.48 -1.09 -1.42
C LEU A 52 -10.94 -0.79 -1.68
N ASN A 53 -11.56 -1.63 -2.51
CA ASN A 53 -12.98 -1.55 -2.81
C ASN A 53 -13.68 -2.78 -2.24
N TYR A 54 -14.70 -2.55 -1.42
CA TYR A 54 -15.59 -3.57 -0.88
C TYR A 54 -16.88 -3.58 -1.70
N ASP A 55 -17.05 -4.59 -2.55
CA ASP A 55 -18.17 -4.71 -3.46
C ASP A 55 -19.32 -5.55 -2.89
N PRO A 56 -20.58 -5.21 -3.24
CA PRO A 56 -20.99 -4.13 -4.15
C PRO A 56 -21.18 -2.78 -3.43
N LYS A 57 -20.25 -1.82 -3.62
CA LYS A 57 -20.30 -0.46 -3.05
C LYS A 57 -20.57 -0.41 -1.54
N ILE A 58 -20.03 -1.37 -0.78
CA ILE A 58 -20.14 -1.44 0.68
C ILE A 58 -19.26 -0.38 1.32
N ALA A 59 -18.01 -0.31 0.88
CA ALA A 59 -17.03 0.63 1.38
C ALA A 59 -15.87 0.84 0.41
N GLU A 60 -15.16 1.96 0.59
CA GLU A 60 -13.92 2.29 -0.10
C GLU A 60 -12.89 2.77 0.92
N VAL A 61 -11.65 2.27 0.79
CA VAL A 61 -10.52 2.73 1.60
C VAL A 61 -9.46 3.26 0.64
N ILE A 62 -8.97 4.48 0.88
CA ILE A 62 -7.91 5.11 0.11
C ILE A 62 -6.77 5.48 1.05
N VAL A 63 -5.59 4.94 0.76
CA VAL A 63 -4.34 5.24 1.45
C VAL A 63 -3.39 5.87 0.44
N GLY A 64 -3.25 7.18 0.51
CA GLY A 64 -2.27 7.96 -0.25
C GLY A 64 -1.01 8.18 0.59
N GLY A 65 0.15 7.98 -0.02
CA GLY A 65 1.42 8.18 0.66
C GLY A 65 2.56 8.35 -0.31
N HIS A 66 3.76 8.40 0.26
CA HIS A 66 4.98 8.57 -0.53
C HIS A 66 6.14 7.75 0.00
N VAL A 67 7.07 7.44 -0.90
CA VAL A 67 8.35 6.81 -0.61
C VAL A 67 9.46 7.76 -1.04
N LEU A 68 10.41 8.01 -0.14
CA LEU A 68 11.61 8.80 -0.39
C LEU A 68 12.77 7.88 -0.75
N TYR A 69 13.36 8.13 -1.91
CA TYR A 69 14.47 7.36 -2.45
C TYR A 69 15.70 8.25 -2.65
N THR A 70 16.88 7.76 -2.28
CA THR A 70 18.16 8.44 -2.51
C THR A 70 19.14 7.56 -3.27
N ASP A 71 19.88 8.22 -4.15
CA ASP A 71 21.05 7.69 -4.83
C ASP A 71 21.94 8.86 -5.32
N LYS A 72 22.99 8.54 -6.10
CA LYS A 72 23.82 9.52 -6.80
C LYS A 72 22.96 10.41 -7.69
N GLU A 73 23.24 11.70 -7.69
CA GLU A 73 22.44 12.71 -8.40
C GLU A 73 22.21 12.38 -9.89
N LYS A 74 23.25 11.92 -10.60
CA LYS A 74 23.13 11.49 -12.01
C LYS A 74 22.08 10.39 -12.22
N ILE A 75 21.96 9.46 -11.27
CA ILE A 75 20.99 8.36 -11.34
C ILE A 75 19.58 8.91 -11.11
N LEU A 76 19.42 9.78 -10.11
CA LEU A 76 18.12 10.40 -9.81
C LEU A 76 17.60 11.23 -10.98
N ASP A 77 18.47 12.00 -11.64
CA ASP A 77 18.10 12.80 -12.81
C ASP A 77 17.73 11.92 -14.02
N ASN A 78 18.41 10.79 -14.20
CA ASN A 78 18.07 9.82 -15.24
C ASN A 78 16.69 9.20 -14.98
N ILE A 79 16.42 8.76 -13.75
CA ILE A 79 15.11 8.21 -13.35
C ILE A 79 14.00 9.24 -13.60
N LEU A 80 14.22 10.50 -13.19
CA LEU A 80 13.26 11.57 -13.39
C LEU A 80 13.01 11.86 -14.88
N LYS A 81 14.06 11.85 -15.70
CA LYS A 81 13.95 12.03 -17.15
C LYS A 81 13.19 10.88 -17.82
N GLU A 82 13.48 9.63 -17.45
CA GLU A 82 12.79 8.45 -17.99
C GLU A 82 11.31 8.43 -17.60
N TRP A 83 10.99 8.78 -16.35
CA TRP A 83 9.60 8.90 -15.90
C TRP A 83 8.86 9.99 -16.68
N LYS A 84 9.46 11.17 -16.89
CA LYS A 84 8.84 12.26 -17.65
C LYS A 84 8.62 11.90 -19.12
N LYS A 85 9.54 11.15 -19.74
CA LYS A 85 9.43 10.75 -21.16
C LYS A 85 8.46 9.60 -21.38
N ASN A 86 8.57 8.55 -20.59
CA ASN A 86 7.94 7.26 -20.88
C ASN A 86 7.03 6.76 -19.76
N LYS A 87 6.95 7.45 -18.61
CA LYS A 87 6.39 6.93 -17.35
C LYS A 87 6.95 5.55 -16.98
N LYS A 88 8.20 5.30 -17.39
CA LYS A 88 8.94 4.08 -17.08
C LYS A 88 10.07 4.44 -16.12
N VAL A 89 10.27 3.57 -15.16
CA VAL A 89 11.41 3.56 -14.25
C VAL A 89 11.95 2.14 -14.30
N ASP A 90 13.23 1.98 -13.97
CA ASP A 90 13.85 0.68 -13.78
C ASP A 90 12.90 -0.31 -13.06
N PRO A 91 12.61 -1.48 -13.67
CA PRO A 91 11.62 -2.40 -13.13
C PRO A 91 11.93 -2.90 -11.72
N ASP A 92 13.21 -3.04 -11.36
CA ASP A 92 13.59 -3.55 -10.04
C ASP A 92 13.46 -2.47 -8.97
N LEU A 93 13.80 -1.22 -9.30
CA LEU A 93 13.49 -0.07 -8.43
C LEU A 93 11.98 0.07 -8.19
N VAL A 94 11.17 -0.02 -9.25
CA VAL A 94 9.71 0.06 -9.15
C VAL A 94 9.16 -1.05 -8.26
N LYS A 95 9.60 -2.30 -8.45
CA LYS A 95 9.20 -3.43 -7.60
C LYS A 95 9.52 -3.17 -6.13
N GLN A 96 10.72 -2.67 -5.82
CA GLN A 96 11.10 -2.37 -4.44
C GLN A 96 10.18 -1.31 -3.81
N ILE A 97 9.93 -0.20 -4.53
CA ILE A 97 9.06 0.88 -4.05
C ILE A 97 7.64 0.39 -3.86
N ILE A 98 7.09 -0.33 -4.85
CA ILE A 98 5.74 -0.90 -4.79
C ILE A 98 5.62 -1.88 -3.62
N ASN A 99 6.57 -2.79 -3.42
CA ASN A 99 6.50 -3.77 -2.33
C ASN A 99 6.45 -3.09 -0.95
N VAL A 100 7.31 -2.09 -0.73
CA VAL A 100 7.32 -1.33 0.52
C VAL A 100 6.01 -0.57 0.71
N ALA A 101 5.51 0.07 -0.35
CA ALA A 101 4.23 0.79 -0.32
C ALA A 101 3.04 -0.14 -0.05
N ILE A 102 3.00 -1.33 -0.68
CA ILE A 102 1.96 -2.35 -0.47
C ILE A 102 1.93 -2.79 0.99
N ILE A 103 3.09 -3.15 1.57
CA ILE A 103 3.15 -3.65 2.96
C ILE A 103 2.61 -2.59 3.93
N ARG A 104 3.11 -1.36 3.82
CA ARG A 104 2.70 -0.24 4.69
C ARG A 104 1.23 0.15 4.50
N SER A 105 0.76 0.19 3.26
CA SER A 105 -0.63 0.52 2.95
C SER A 105 -1.59 -0.55 3.43
N ASN A 106 -1.24 -1.83 3.29
CA ASN A 106 -2.04 -2.94 3.81
C ASN A 106 -2.19 -2.84 5.33
N MET A 107 -1.10 -2.61 6.06
CA MET A 107 -1.16 -2.42 7.50
C MET A 107 -2.10 -1.26 7.88
N LYS A 108 -1.96 -0.12 7.21
CA LYS A 108 -2.80 1.05 7.54
C LYS A 108 -4.26 0.85 7.14
N ALA A 109 -4.50 0.20 6.02
CA ALA A 109 -5.84 -0.09 5.54
C ALA A 109 -6.59 -1.06 6.46
N ILE A 110 -5.92 -2.06 7.05
CA ILE A 110 -6.50 -2.89 8.12
C ILE A 110 -6.97 -2.03 9.29
N MET A 111 -6.10 -1.14 9.77
CA MET A 111 -6.45 -0.28 10.92
C MET A 111 -7.64 0.63 10.60
N LEU A 112 -7.70 1.17 9.38
CA LEU A 112 -8.84 1.99 8.94
C LEU A 112 -10.13 1.17 8.79
N ALA A 113 -10.03 -0.05 8.26
CA ALA A 113 -11.16 -0.96 8.12
C ALA A 113 -11.73 -1.33 9.51
N GLU A 114 -10.87 -1.61 10.48
CA GLU A 114 -11.27 -1.89 11.86
C GLU A 114 -12.05 -0.73 12.49
N GLN A 115 -11.60 0.51 12.30
CA GLN A 115 -12.26 1.71 12.83
C GLN A 115 -13.73 1.88 12.38
N VAL A 116 -14.09 1.31 11.23
CA VAL A 116 -15.46 1.33 10.70
C VAL A 116 -16.13 -0.05 10.71
N SER A 117 -15.54 -1.02 11.42
CA SER A 117 -16.04 -2.40 11.50
C SER A 117 -16.22 -3.07 10.13
N LEU A 118 -15.25 -2.87 9.23
CA LEU A 118 -15.12 -3.61 7.99
C LEU A 118 -14.20 -4.82 8.21
N PRO A 119 -14.44 -5.94 7.52
CA PRO A 119 -13.55 -7.09 7.60
C PRO A 119 -12.18 -6.77 6.98
N PRO A 120 -11.10 -7.39 7.49
CA PRO A 120 -9.77 -7.21 6.94
C PRO A 120 -9.70 -7.78 5.51
N HIS A 121 -9.00 -7.09 4.64
CA HIS A 121 -8.81 -7.49 3.23
C HIS A 121 -7.73 -8.55 3.03
N ILE A 122 -6.88 -8.76 4.03
CA ILE A 122 -5.90 -9.85 4.05
C ILE A 122 -6.24 -10.83 5.16
N ARG A 123 -5.97 -12.12 4.91
CA ARG A 123 -6.03 -13.13 5.96
C ARG A 123 -4.79 -13.01 6.83
N PHE A 124 -4.99 -12.85 8.13
CA PHE A 124 -3.90 -12.93 9.07
C PHE A 124 -3.43 -14.38 9.23
N PRO A 125 -2.13 -14.60 9.45
CA PRO A 125 -1.65 -15.89 9.90
C PRO A 125 -2.35 -16.23 11.21
N VAL A 126 -3.07 -17.34 11.23
CA VAL A 126 -3.60 -17.92 12.47
C VAL A 126 -2.72 -19.09 12.84
N VAL A 127 -2.53 -19.32 14.13
CA VAL A 127 -1.93 -20.56 14.60
C VAL A 127 -2.88 -21.67 14.20
N ALA A 128 -2.47 -22.51 13.25
CA ALA A 128 -3.20 -23.72 12.93
C ALA A 128 -3.11 -24.64 14.15
N GLY A 129 -4.20 -24.72 14.93
CA GLY A 129 -4.34 -25.77 15.92
C GLY A 129 -4.19 -27.09 15.19
N LYS A 130 -3.14 -27.85 15.48
CA LYS A 130 -3.05 -29.24 15.03
C LYS A 130 -4.28 -29.94 15.60
N GLY A 131 -5.22 -30.30 14.74
CA GLY A 131 -6.36 -31.11 15.13
C GLY A 131 -5.84 -32.40 15.75
N LYS A 132 -5.93 -32.51 17.08
CA LYS A 132 -6.14 -33.79 17.73
C LYS A 132 -7.62 -33.85 18.07
N LYS A 133 -8.33 -34.77 17.42
CA LYS A 133 -9.49 -35.39 18.07
C LYS A 133 -9.00 -35.90 19.42
N SER A 134 -9.50 -35.34 20.51
CA SER A 134 -9.48 -36.02 21.80
C SER A 134 -10.93 -36.17 22.20
N ASP A 135 -11.38 -37.41 22.17
CA ASP A 135 -12.50 -37.88 22.97
C ASP A 135 -12.29 -37.46 24.44
N TYR A 136 -13.41 -37.37 25.15
CA TYR A 136 -13.57 -37.08 26.59
C TYR A 136 -13.33 -35.59 26.93
N ILE A 137 -14.26 -34.91 27.60
CA ILE A 137 -14.79 -35.25 28.93
C ILE A 137 -16.29 -34.91 29.04
N SER A 138 -17.02 -35.90 29.57
CA SER A 138 -18.39 -35.86 30.09
C SER A 138 -18.58 -34.92 31.28
#